data_AF-A0A2W1MUQ2-F1
#
_entry.id   AF-A0A2W1MUQ2-F1
#
_cell.length_a   1.000
_cell.length_b   1.000
_cell.length_c   1.000
_cell.angle_alpha   90.00
_cell.angle_beta   90.00
_cell.angle_gamma   90.00
#
_symmetry.space_group_name_H-M   'P 1'
#
loop_
_entity.id
_entity.type
_entity.pdbx_description
1 polymer ?
#
loop_
_entity_poly.entity_id
_entity_poly.type
_entity_poly.pdbx_seq_one_letter_code
_entity_poly.pdbx_strand_id
1 'polypeptide(L)'
;MGDHDMVYELYWPIFSDWSQHLEMRILAYYIIMESHPPISRLLNMYWELQTEPSTELYHFHYTYLWSMAHTTDPCHQVFRLNAAQILKYTRKPNQQGWSMYHQADYIDKEYKFGGDFSALTVATETSRMLHFEMNSQMFNVRSNYFNFYIRIDGLTETIHKKLHLNLDSTTQLFNYDQVWDLIKSFADNKDIHVFVAVGHEHQVIQTC
;
A
#
# COMPACT_ATOMS: atom_id res chain seq x y z
N MET A 1 -24.73 10.75 -6.61
CA MET A 1 -23.39 10.28 -6.99
C MET A 1 -22.79 9.71 -5.73
N GLY A 2 -22.41 8.44 -5.71
CA GLY A 2 -21.80 7.86 -4.51
C GLY A 2 -20.43 8.49 -4.26
N ASP A 3 -19.96 8.52 -3.02
CA ASP A 3 -18.63 9.04 -2.68
C ASP A 3 -17.53 8.38 -3.53
N HIS A 4 -17.65 7.07 -3.73
CA HIS A 4 -16.76 6.25 -4.56
C HIS A 4 -16.79 6.61 -6.05
N ASP A 5 -17.90 7.14 -6.58
CA ASP A 5 -17.95 7.62 -7.97
C ASP A 5 -17.12 8.89 -8.12
N MET A 6 -17.20 9.80 -7.15
CA MET A 6 -16.43 11.04 -7.16
C MET A 6 -14.93 10.75 -7.03
N VAL A 7 -14.55 9.85 -6.12
CA VAL A 7 -13.15 9.41 -5.98
C VAL A 7 -12.64 8.80 -7.29
N TYR A 8 -13.42 7.89 -7.90
CA TYR A 8 -13.02 7.30 -9.17
C TYR A 8 -12.81 8.35 -10.27
N GLU A 9 -13.77 9.24 -10.50
CA GLU A 9 -13.67 10.24 -11.56
C GLU A 9 -12.51 11.23 -11.34
N LEU A 10 -12.16 11.52 -10.08
CA LEU A 10 -11.05 12.42 -9.75
C LEU A 10 -9.67 11.76 -9.97
N TYR A 11 -9.51 10.51 -9.53
CA TYR A 11 -8.21 9.84 -9.53
C TYR A 11 -7.96 8.98 -10.76
N TRP A 12 -9.02 8.58 -11.49
CA TRP A 12 -8.89 7.78 -12.70
C TRP A 12 -7.95 8.42 -13.75
N PRO A 13 -8.06 9.73 -14.07
CA PRO A 13 -7.16 10.36 -15.03
C PRO A 13 -5.69 10.32 -14.60
N ILE A 14 -5.41 10.38 -13.30
CA ILE A 14 -4.04 10.29 -12.77
C ILE A 14 -3.53 8.86 -12.91
N PHE A 15 -4.35 7.87 -12.57
CA PHE A 15 -4.00 6.45 -12.65
C PHE A 15 -3.76 5.99 -14.10
N SER A 16 -4.66 6.32 -15.04
CA SER A 16 -4.62 5.85 -16.42
C SER A 16 -3.62 6.59 -17.32
N ASP A 17 -3.14 7.76 -16.91
CA ASP A 17 -2.17 8.53 -17.69
C ASP A 17 -0.74 8.05 -17.44
N TRP A 18 -0.15 7.37 -18.43
CA TRP A 18 1.21 6.83 -18.33
C TRP A 18 2.30 7.91 -18.32
N SER A 19 1.98 9.17 -18.65
CA SER A 19 2.92 10.29 -18.52
C SER A 19 3.07 10.79 -17.09
N GLN A 20 2.15 10.40 -16.18
CA GLN A 20 2.25 10.73 -14.77
C GLN A 20 3.36 9.93 -14.07
N HIS A 21 3.90 10.51 -13.00
CA HIS A 21 4.86 9.83 -12.16
C HIS A 21 4.26 8.53 -11.60
N LEU A 22 5.03 7.44 -11.67
CA LEU A 22 4.62 6.11 -11.22
C LEU A 22 4.07 6.11 -9.78
N GLU A 23 4.71 6.87 -8.89
CA GLU A 23 4.27 7.05 -7.50
C GLU A 23 2.84 7.60 -7.44
N MET A 24 2.53 8.64 -8.21
CA MET A 24 1.20 9.23 -8.28
C MET A 24 0.16 8.26 -8.85
N ARG A 25 0.55 7.45 -9.85
CA ARG A 25 -0.33 6.44 -10.44
C ARG A 25 -0.68 5.34 -9.44
N ILE A 26 0.31 4.85 -8.68
CA ILE A 26 0.12 3.84 -7.61
C ILE A 26 -0.77 4.40 -6.49
N LEU A 27 -0.51 5.63 -6.05
CA LEU A 27 -1.32 6.26 -5.00
C LEU A 27 -2.76 6.55 -5.47
N ALA A 28 -2.93 7.01 -6.71
CA ALA A 28 -4.26 7.19 -7.30
C ALA A 28 -5.01 5.86 -7.39
N TYR A 29 -4.34 4.79 -7.84
CA TYR A 29 -4.90 3.43 -7.81
C TYR A 29 -5.31 3.03 -6.39
N TYR A 30 -4.43 3.22 -5.40
CA TYR A 30 -4.71 2.88 -4.01
C TYR A 30 -5.94 3.60 -3.48
N ILE A 31 -6.03 4.92 -3.67
CA ILE A 31 -7.17 5.73 -3.22
C ILE A 31 -8.47 5.28 -3.88
N ILE A 32 -8.44 4.95 -5.18
CA ILE A 32 -9.60 4.40 -5.87
C ILE A 32 -10.00 3.08 -5.21
N MET A 33 -9.07 2.16 -4.95
CA MET A 33 -9.38 0.85 -4.38
C MET A 33 -9.91 0.93 -2.93
N GLU A 34 -9.34 1.79 -2.09
CA GLU A 34 -9.81 2.03 -0.71
C GLU A 34 -11.23 2.64 -0.67
N SER A 35 -11.66 3.27 -1.76
CA SER A 35 -13.04 3.68 -1.92
C SER A 35 -13.98 2.52 -2.30
N HIS A 36 -13.56 1.26 -2.27
CA HIS A 36 -14.42 0.10 -2.56
C HIS A 36 -15.31 0.23 -3.81
N PRO A 37 -14.72 0.54 -4.98
CA PRO A 37 -15.48 0.86 -6.18
C PRO A 37 -16.30 -0.36 -6.64
N PRO A 38 -17.41 -0.12 -7.35
CA PRO A 38 -18.23 -1.21 -7.87
C PRO A 38 -17.45 -2.03 -8.91
N ILE A 39 -17.88 -3.28 -9.13
CA ILE A 39 -17.18 -4.22 -10.03
C ILE A 39 -16.99 -3.68 -11.46
N SER A 40 -17.88 -2.82 -11.96
CA SER A 40 -17.74 -2.19 -13.27
C SER A 40 -16.48 -1.32 -13.38
N ARG A 41 -16.16 -0.57 -12.33
CA ARG A 41 -14.95 0.26 -12.26
C ARG A 41 -13.69 -0.58 -12.06
N LEU A 42 -13.79 -1.64 -11.26
CA LEU A 42 -12.71 -2.62 -11.11
C LEU A 42 -12.37 -3.31 -12.43
N LEU A 43 -13.37 -3.61 -13.28
CA LEU A 43 -13.14 -4.16 -14.61
C LEU A 43 -12.40 -3.16 -15.51
N ASN A 44 -12.73 -1.87 -15.47
CA ASN A 44 -11.98 -0.86 -16.20
C ASN A 44 -10.51 -0.81 -15.76
N MET A 45 -10.27 -0.81 -14.44
CA MET A 45 -8.91 -0.84 -13.87
C MET A 45 -8.16 -2.11 -14.29
N TYR A 46 -8.82 -3.27 -14.26
CA TYR A 46 -8.25 -4.53 -14.70
C TYR A 46 -7.79 -4.47 -16.16
N TRP A 47 -8.61 -3.92 -17.06
CA TRP A 47 -8.25 -3.79 -18.47
C TRP A 47 -7.07 -2.85 -18.70
N GLU A 48 -7.04 -1.71 -18.01
CA GLU A 48 -5.91 -0.78 -18.04
C GLU A 48 -4.60 -1.48 -17.63
N LEU A 49 -4.67 -2.29 -16.58
CA LEU A 49 -3.52 -3.01 -16.03
C LEU A 49 -3.06 -4.21 -16.85
N GLN A 50 -3.87 -4.71 -17.79
CA GLN A 50 -3.41 -5.77 -18.71
C GLN A 50 -2.34 -5.27 -19.68
N THR A 51 -2.31 -3.97 -19.94
CA THR A 51 -1.32 -3.31 -20.81
C THR A 51 -0.30 -2.49 -20.04
N GLU A 52 -0.29 -2.57 -18.70
CA GLU A 52 0.61 -1.78 -17.87
C GLU A 52 2.08 -2.18 -18.09
N PRO A 53 2.95 -1.24 -18.51
CA PRO A 53 4.37 -1.53 -18.66
C PRO A 53 5.12 -1.60 -17.32
N SER A 54 4.65 -0.92 -16.27
CA SER A 54 5.33 -0.91 -14.98
C SER A 54 5.11 -2.19 -14.18
N THR A 55 6.19 -2.90 -13.90
CA THR A 55 6.19 -4.08 -13.02
C THR A 55 5.76 -3.74 -11.60
N GLU A 56 6.11 -2.54 -11.13
CA GLU A 56 5.80 -2.03 -9.80
C GLU A 56 4.29 -1.82 -9.62
N LEU A 57 3.63 -1.13 -10.55
CA LEU A 57 2.17 -0.89 -10.47
C LEU A 57 1.38 -2.20 -10.66
N TYR A 58 1.80 -3.08 -11.57
CA TYR A 58 1.15 -4.37 -11.75
C TYR A 58 1.31 -5.29 -10.53
N HIS A 59 2.49 -5.31 -9.91
CA HIS A 59 2.72 -6.07 -8.68
C HIS A 59 1.92 -5.51 -7.51
N PHE A 60 1.87 -4.18 -7.38
CA PHE A 60 1.03 -3.52 -6.39
C PHE A 60 -0.45 -3.90 -6.55
N HIS A 61 -0.98 -3.85 -7.77
CA HIS A 61 -2.34 -4.29 -8.07
C HIS A 61 -2.60 -5.75 -7.65
N TYR A 62 -1.71 -6.66 -8.02
CA TYR A 62 -1.86 -8.07 -7.71
C TYR A 62 -1.85 -8.33 -6.20
N THR A 63 -0.91 -7.73 -5.47
CA THR A 63 -0.79 -7.91 -4.02
C THR A 63 -1.97 -7.28 -3.28
N TYR A 64 -2.46 -6.12 -3.73
CA TYR A 64 -3.67 -5.50 -3.22
C TYR A 64 -4.89 -6.41 -3.37
N LEU A 65 -5.15 -6.90 -4.59
CA LEU A 65 -6.26 -7.84 -4.83
C LEU A 65 -6.13 -9.10 -3.99
N TRP A 66 -4.91 -9.63 -3.86
CA TRP A 66 -4.66 -10.81 -3.05
C TRP A 66 -5.02 -10.55 -1.58
N SER A 67 -4.55 -9.46 -0.98
CA SER A 67 -4.85 -9.14 0.42
C SER A 67 -6.34 -8.90 0.64
N MET A 68 -6.98 -8.12 -0.22
CA MET A 68 -8.41 -7.83 -0.09
C MET A 68 -9.29 -9.04 -0.39
N ALA A 69 -8.85 -10.01 -1.20
CA ALA A 69 -9.57 -11.26 -1.39
C ALA A 69 -9.54 -12.17 -0.15
N HIS A 70 -8.56 -12.00 0.73
CA HIS A 70 -8.35 -12.84 1.93
C HIS A 70 -8.75 -12.15 3.24
N THR A 71 -9.19 -10.88 3.20
CA THR A 71 -9.69 -10.18 4.40
C THR A 71 -10.85 -10.92 5.07
N THR A 72 -10.83 -10.94 6.39
CA THR A 72 -11.90 -11.44 7.25
C THR A 72 -12.82 -10.34 7.77
N ASP A 73 -12.49 -9.07 7.49
CA ASP A 73 -13.27 -7.90 7.86
C ASP A 73 -14.66 -7.91 7.20
N PRO A 74 -15.77 -7.93 7.98
CA PRO A 74 -17.11 -7.88 7.44
C PRO A 74 -17.42 -6.57 6.72
N CYS A 75 -16.75 -5.45 7.06
CA CYS A 75 -16.91 -4.17 6.37
C CYS A 75 -16.50 -4.27 4.89
N HIS A 76 -15.53 -5.13 4.59
CA HIS A 76 -15.00 -5.36 3.25
C HIS A 76 -15.69 -6.52 2.53
N GLN A 77 -16.75 -7.12 3.06
CA GLN A 77 -17.31 -8.37 2.52
C GLN A 77 -17.66 -8.29 1.02
N VAL A 78 -18.33 -7.23 0.59
CA VAL A 78 -18.71 -7.05 -0.83
C VAL A 78 -17.47 -6.85 -1.69
N PHE A 79 -16.58 -5.98 -1.24
CA PHE A 79 -15.35 -5.66 -1.98
C PHE A 79 -14.41 -6.86 -2.07
N ARG A 80 -14.28 -7.67 -1.02
CA ARG A 80 -13.56 -8.94 -1.01
C ARG A 80 -14.03 -9.89 -2.11
N LEU A 81 -15.35 -10.04 -2.28
CA LEU A 81 -15.90 -10.90 -3.33
C LEU A 81 -15.54 -10.38 -4.72
N ASN A 82 -15.61 -9.06 -4.92
CA ASN A 82 -15.21 -8.41 -6.16
C ASN A 82 -13.71 -8.58 -6.42
N ALA A 83 -12.85 -8.33 -5.42
CA ALA A 83 -11.41 -8.49 -5.50
C ALA A 83 -11.03 -9.94 -5.82
N ALA A 84 -11.65 -10.92 -5.15
CA ALA A 84 -11.46 -12.34 -5.42
C ALA A 84 -11.89 -12.73 -6.84
N GLN A 85 -12.94 -12.09 -7.38
CA GLN A 85 -13.39 -12.33 -8.75
C GLN A 85 -12.39 -11.78 -9.77
N ILE A 86 -11.89 -10.56 -9.59
CA ILE A 86 -10.87 -9.99 -10.48
C ILE A 86 -9.56 -10.78 -10.40
N LEU A 87 -9.12 -11.12 -9.18
CA LEU A 87 -7.88 -11.87 -8.92
C LEU A 87 -7.82 -13.20 -9.69
N LYS A 88 -8.96 -13.89 -9.87
CA LYS A 88 -9.03 -15.13 -10.67
C LYS A 88 -8.57 -14.94 -12.13
N TYR A 89 -8.75 -13.74 -12.68
CA TYR A 89 -8.39 -13.39 -14.05
C TYR A 89 -7.08 -12.59 -14.13
N THR A 90 -6.60 -12.06 -13.01
CA THR A 90 -5.31 -11.38 -12.92
C THR A 90 -4.18 -12.43 -12.88
N ARG A 91 -3.26 -12.35 -13.83
CA ARG A 91 -2.10 -13.26 -13.86
C ARG A 91 -1.13 -12.90 -12.75
N LYS A 92 -0.56 -13.92 -12.10
CA LYS A 92 0.52 -13.69 -11.14
C LYS A 92 1.70 -12.99 -11.87
N PRO A 93 2.27 -11.91 -11.29
CA PRO A 93 3.41 -11.22 -11.87
C PRO A 93 4.59 -12.16 -12.08
N ASN A 94 5.24 -12.07 -13.25
CA ASN A 94 6.43 -12.87 -13.58
C ASN A 94 7.68 -12.39 -12.83
N GLN A 95 7.71 -11.10 -12.47
CA GLN A 95 8.75 -10.47 -11.68
C GLN A 95 8.12 -9.87 -10.42
N GLN A 96 8.79 -10.01 -9.29
CA GLN A 96 8.36 -9.35 -8.05
C GLN A 96 8.81 -7.89 -8.10
N GLY A 97 7.86 -6.97 -7.91
CA GLY A 97 8.14 -5.55 -7.69
C GLY A 97 8.35 -5.25 -6.20
N TRP A 98 8.79 -4.03 -5.90
CA TRP A 98 8.94 -3.55 -4.52
C TRP A 98 7.66 -2.91 -3.99
N SER A 99 6.85 -2.38 -4.89
CA SER A 99 5.55 -1.81 -4.60
C SER A 99 4.58 -2.93 -4.31
N MET A 100 4.01 -2.91 -3.11
CA MET A 100 3.10 -3.94 -2.65
C MET A 100 2.13 -3.40 -1.60
N TYR A 101 0.99 -4.06 -1.51
CA TYR A 101 0.06 -3.87 -0.42
C TYR A 101 -0.10 -5.18 0.34
N HIS A 102 -0.14 -5.09 1.67
CA HIS A 102 -0.40 -6.20 2.55
C HIS A 102 -1.43 -5.80 3.59
N GLN A 103 -2.50 -6.57 3.72
CA GLN A 103 -3.45 -6.44 4.81
C GLN A 103 -3.60 -7.78 5.52
N ALA A 104 -3.56 -7.72 6.85
CA ALA A 104 -3.89 -8.82 7.73
C ALA A 104 -4.88 -8.30 8.78
N ASP A 105 -5.98 -9.02 8.97
CA ASP A 105 -7.01 -8.66 9.92
C ASP A 105 -7.51 -9.88 10.69
N TYR A 106 -8.00 -9.62 11.89
CA TYR A 106 -8.55 -10.61 12.80
C TYR A 106 -9.80 -10.06 13.46
N ILE A 107 -10.90 -10.81 13.41
CA ILE A 107 -12.14 -10.46 14.10
C ILE A 107 -12.72 -11.68 14.80
N ASP A 108 -12.96 -11.51 16.10
CA ASP A 108 -13.74 -12.43 16.90
C ASP A 108 -15.23 -12.15 16.69
N LYS A 109 -15.93 -13.11 16.05
CA LYS A 109 -17.36 -12.95 15.73
C LYS A 109 -18.26 -13.08 16.95
N GLU A 110 -17.82 -13.76 18.01
CA GLU A 110 -18.58 -13.97 19.24
C GLU A 110 -18.53 -12.72 20.11
N TYR A 111 -17.31 -12.23 20.37
CA TYR A 111 -17.08 -11.11 21.27
C TYR A 111 -17.02 -9.74 20.58
N LYS A 112 -17.10 -9.69 19.24
CA LYS A 112 -17.14 -8.47 18.42
C LYS A 112 -15.95 -7.52 18.65
N PHE A 113 -14.78 -8.08 18.96
CA PHE A 113 -13.52 -7.33 18.95
C PHE A 113 -12.62 -7.84 17.83
N GLY A 114 -11.73 -6.99 17.36
CA GLY A 114 -10.80 -7.31 16.29
C GLY A 114 -9.77 -6.22 16.09
N GLY A 115 -8.94 -6.42 15.08
CA GLY A 115 -7.97 -5.43 14.65
C GLY A 115 -7.44 -5.78 13.27
N ASP A 116 -6.89 -4.78 12.61
CA ASP A 116 -6.28 -4.91 11.31
C ASP A 116 -4.95 -4.17 11.26
N PHE A 117 -4.06 -4.73 10.44
CA PHE A 117 -2.78 -4.16 10.09
C PHE A 117 -2.71 -4.10 8.57
N SER A 118 -2.43 -2.91 8.04
CA SER A 118 -2.16 -2.72 6.62
C SER A 118 -0.79 -2.06 6.42
N ALA A 119 -0.07 -2.56 5.42
CA ALA A 119 1.22 -2.04 4.99
C ALA A 119 1.16 -1.75 3.48
N LEU A 120 1.60 -0.57 3.10
CA LEU A 120 1.71 -0.11 1.73
C LEU A 120 3.17 0.26 1.48
N THR A 121 3.77 -0.32 0.45
CA THR A 121 5.07 0.09 -0.08
C THR A 121 4.87 0.63 -1.49
N VAL A 122 5.44 1.80 -1.78
CA VAL A 122 5.49 2.37 -3.13
C VAL A 122 6.93 2.64 -3.49
N ALA A 123 7.37 2.12 -4.63
CA ALA A 123 8.74 2.18 -5.08
C ALA A 123 8.83 2.74 -6.49
N THR A 124 9.78 3.66 -6.70
CA THR A 124 10.13 4.20 -8.01
C THR A 124 11.61 3.98 -8.30
N GLU A 125 12.18 4.62 -9.32
CA GLU A 125 13.62 4.52 -9.54
C GLU A 125 14.43 5.31 -8.50
N THR A 126 13.84 6.34 -7.88
CA THR A 126 14.57 7.29 -7.02
C THR A 126 13.97 7.45 -5.62
N SER A 127 12.74 6.98 -5.41
CA SER A 127 12.01 7.10 -4.14
C SER A 127 11.50 5.75 -3.63
N ARG A 128 11.38 5.64 -2.31
CA ARG A 128 10.69 4.55 -1.60
C ARG A 128 9.78 5.16 -0.55
N MET A 129 8.54 4.69 -0.51
CA MET A 129 7.54 5.07 0.47
C MET A 129 7.06 3.82 1.18
N LEU A 130 6.92 3.91 2.49
CA LEU A 130 6.39 2.88 3.38
C LEU A 130 5.32 3.53 4.25
N HIS A 131 4.13 2.95 4.26
CA HIS A 131 3.04 3.35 5.14
C HIS A 131 2.51 2.12 5.87
N PHE A 132 2.37 2.22 7.19
CA PHE A 132 1.80 1.19 8.02
C PHE A 132 0.66 1.78 8.83
N GLU A 133 -0.43 1.04 8.95
CA GLU A 133 -1.60 1.43 9.71
C GLU A 133 -2.06 0.26 10.57
N MET A 134 -2.41 0.56 11.81
CA MET A 134 -2.97 -0.36 12.77
C MET A 134 -4.30 0.20 13.28
N ASN A 135 -5.33 -0.60 13.14
CA ASN A 135 -6.66 -0.26 13.60
C ASN A 135 -7.14 -1.32 14.59
N SER A 136 -7.95 -0.88 15.55
CA SER A 136 -8.68 -1.76 16.45
C SER A 136 -10.17 -1.63 16.17
N GLN A 137 -10.90 -2.72 16.35
CA GLN A 137 -12.34 -2.75 16.20
C GLN A 137 -12.98 -3.32 17.46
N MET A 138 -13.98 -2.62 18.00
CA MET A 138 -14.83 -3.13 19.07
C MET A 138 -16.29 -2.78 18.79
N PHE A 139 -17.18 -3.75 18.91
CA PHE A 139 -18.63 -3.56 18.71
C PHE A 139 -18.97 -2.91 17.36
N ASN A 140 -18.28 -3.31 16.29
CA ASN A 140 -18.36 -2.73 14.94
C ASN A 140 -17.92 -1.25 14.82
N VAL A 141 -17.33 -0.66 15.86
CA VAL A 141 -16.68 0.64 15.81
C VAL A 141 -15.20 0.42 15.54
N ARG A 142 -14.70 0.98 14.43
CA ARG A 142 -13.27 0.96 14.08
C ARG A 142 -12.62 2.23 14.61
N SER A 143 -11.52 2.08 15.32
CA SER A 143 -10.68 3.18 15.80
C SER A 143 -9.28 3.03 15.21
N ASN A 144 -8.83 4.07 14.51
CA ASN A 144 -7.45 4.16 14.07
C ASN A 144 -6.58 4.40 15.29
N TYR A 145 -5.71 3.42 15.55
CA TYR A 145 -4.87 3.44 16.73
C TYR A 145 -3.51 4.06 16.41
N PHE A 146 -2.93 3.71 15.26
CA PHE A 146 -1.57 4.12 14.94
C PHE A 146 -1.33 4.11 13.42
N ASN A 147 -0.71 5.16 12.89
CA ASN A 147 -0.18 5.17 11.53
C ASN A 147 1.27 5.67 11.51
N PHE A 148 2.04 5.12 10.58
CA PHE A 148 3.44 5.44 10.40
C PHE A 148 3.75 5.56 8.92
N TYR A 149 4.38 6.65 8.53
CA TYR A 149 4.70 6.98 7.16
C TYR A 149 6.19 7.31 7.05
N ILE A 150 6.91 6.62 6.19
CA ILE A 150 8.28 6.93 5.83
C ILE A 150 8.35 7.15 4.32
N ARG A 151 9.04 8.21 3.92
CA ARG A 151 9.44 8.43 2.54
C ARG A 151 10.93 8.68 2.47
N ILE A 152 11.59 8.03 1.54
CA ILE A 152 13.01 8.16 1.26
C ILE A 152 13.14 8.57 -0.20
N ASP A 153 13.66 9.76 -0.46
CA ASP A 153 13.97 10.27 -1.80
C ASP A 153 15.49 10.31 -2.01
N GLY A 154 15.92 10.33 -3.27
CA GLY A 154 17.34 10.47 -3.63
C GLY A 154 18.12 9.14 -3.66
N LEU A 155 17.40 8.01 -3.77
CA LEU A 155 18.02 6.70 -3.89
C LEU A 155 18.67 6.55 -5.28
N THR A 156 19.99 6.45 -5.30
CA THR A 156 20.76 6.08 -6.50
C THR A 156 20.85 4.56 -6.65
N GLU A 157 21.10 4.05 -7.86
CA GLU A 157 21.21 2.59 -8.13
C GLU A 157 22.19 1.86 -7.19
N THR A 158 23.26 2.53 -6.78
CA THR A 158 24.25 1.98 -5.84
C THR A 158 23.67 1.75 -4.45
N ILE A 159 22.76 2.62 -4.01
CA ILE A 159 22.06 2.49 -2.72
C ILE A 159 20.97 1.43 -2.82
N HIS A 160 20.25 1.37 -3.95
CA HIS A 160 19.28 0.30 -4.21
C HIS A 160 19.92 -1.08 -4.07
N LYS A 161 21.09 -1.31 -4.67
CA LYS A 161 21.83 -2.58 -4.53
C LYS A 161 22.23 -2.90 -3.09
N LYS A 162 22.60 -1.89 -2.29
CA LYS A 162 22.90 -2.10 -0.85
C LYS A 162 21.65 -2.45 -0.04
N LEU A 163 20.51 -1.84 -0.35
CA LEU A 163 19.23 -2.17 0.28
C LEU A 163 18.74 -3.58 -0.13
N HIS A 164 18.89 -3.95 -1.40
CA HIS A 164 18.53 -5.29 -1.91
C HIS A 164 19.29 -6.42 -1.18
N LEU A 165 20.60 -6.24 -0.95
CA LEU A 165 21.42 -7.26 -0.27
C LEU A 165 21.04 -7.50 1.19
N ASN A 166 20.33 -6.57 1.84
CA ASN A 166 19.93 -6.69 3.24
C ASN A 166 18.46 -7.14 3.42
N LEU A 167 17.63 -7.05 2.39
CA LEU A 167 16.18 -7.35 2.47
C LEU A 167 15.80 -8.78 2.06
N ASP A 168 16.70 -9.53 1.42
CA ASP A 168 16.51 -10.95 1.06
C ASP A 168 16.49 -11.90 2.28
N SER A 169 16.75 -11.41 3.50
CA SER A 169 16.61 -12.17 4.75
C SER A 169 15.32 -11.81 5.49
N THR A 170 14.18 -12.27 4.95
CA THR A 170 12.82 -11.98 5.41
C THR A 170 12.41 -12.70 6.72
N THR A 171 13.17 -12.54 7.80
CA THR A 171 12.71 -12.87 9.17
C THR A 171 13.02 -11.82 10.23
N GLN A 172 13.73 -10.73 9.90
CA GLN A 172 14.22 -9.77 10.90
C GLN A 172 13.82 -8.31 10.66
N LEU A 173 12.86 -8.05 9.76
CA LEU A 173 12.42 -6.70 9.39
C LEU A 173 11.75 -5.88 10.52
N PHE A 174 11.61 -6.45 11.72
CA PHE A 174 10.99 -5.79 12.88
C PHE A 174 11.94 -5.61 14.07
N ASN A 175 13.25 -5.47 13.84
CA ASN A 175 14.13 -4.94 14.88
C ASN A 175 14.19 -3.41 14.78
N TYR A 176 13.55 -2.73 15.73
CA TYR A 176 13.53 -1.27 15.86
C TYR A 176 14.94 -0.67 15.79
N ASP A 177 15.92 -1.30 16.43
CA ASP A 177 17.31 -0.79 16.46
C ASP A 177 17.95 -0.84 15.07
N GLN A 178 17.71 -1.91 14.30
CA GLN A 178 18.25 -2.03 12.93
C GLN A 178 17.60 -1.03 11.97
N VAL A 179 16.30 -0.76 12.12
CA VAL A 179 15.61 0.26 11.33
C VAL A 179 16.15 1.65 11.67
N TRP A 180 16.39 1.94 12.96
CA TRP A 180 16.99 3.21 13.37
C TRP A 180 18.44 3.38 12.91
N ASP A 181 19.24 2.32 12.96
CA ASP A 181 20.62 2.35 12.46
C ASP A 181 20.68 2.53 10.94
N LEU A 182 19.75 1.91 10.21
CA LEU A 182 19.58 2.12 8.78
C LEU A 182 19.19 3.57 8.48
N ILE A 183 18.21 4.13 9.19
CA ILE A 183 17.79 5.53 9.05
C ILE A 183 18.97 6.48 9.34
N LYS A 184 19.72 6.25 10.43
CA LYS A 184 20.92 7.02 10.76
C LYS A 184 21.99 6.93 9.68
N SER A 185 22.18 5.77 9.07
CA SER A 185 23.17 5.57 7.99
C SER A 185 22.89 6.45 6.76
N PHE A 186 21.64 6.88 6.58
CA PHE A 186 21.23 7.78 5.51
C PHE A 186 21.21 9.26 5.94
N ALA A 187 21.11 9.55 7.23
CA ALA A 187 21.03 10.92 7.76
C ALA A 187 22.25 11.80 7.41
N ASP A 188 23.43 11.18 7.25
CA ASP A 188 24.67 11.90 6.90
C ASP A 188 24.83 12.16 5.40
N ASN A 189 23.99 11.56 4.55
CA ASN A 189 24.07 11.73 3.10
C ASN A 189 23.15 12.87 2.63
N LYS A 190 23.76 13.97 2.15
CA LYS A 190 23.04 15.16 1.68
C LYS A 190 22.13 14.91 0.48
N ASP A 191 22.36 13.84 -0.27
CA ASP A 191 21.57 13.50 -1.45
C ASP A 191 20.35 12.64 -1.11
N ILE A 192 20.22 12.15 0.13
CA ILE A 192 19.10 11.33 0.59
C ILE A 192 18.22 12.17 1.50
N HIS A 193 16.94 12.27 1.16
CA HIS A 193 15.96 12.94 2.00
C HIS A 193 15.04 11.88 2.60
N VAL A 194 15.06 11.77 3.93
CA VAL A 194 14.15 10.90 4.68
C VAL A 194 13.11 11.78 5.35
N PHE A 195 11.84 11.51 5.08
CA PHE A 195 10.70 12.12 5.75
C PHE A 195 10.00 11.03 6.57
N VAL A 196 9.78 11.29 7.85
CA VAL A 196 9.05 10.38 8.74
C VAL A 196 7.88 11.11 9.36
N ALA A 197 6.68 10.53 9.28
CA ALA A 197 5.50 11.01 9.98
C ALA A 197 4.88 9.89 10.83
N VAL A 198 4.54 10.24 12.07
CA VAL A 198 3.82 9.36 13.00
C VAL A 198 2.46 9.98 13.28
N GLY A 199 1.40 9.19 13.22
CA GLY A 199 0.07 9.62 13.60
C GLY A 199 -0.63 8.66 14.57
N HIS A 200 -1.54 9.23 15.36
CA HIS A 200 -2.40 8.54 16.32
C HIS A 200 -3.80 9.13 16.17
N GLU A 201 -4.84 8.31 16.14
CA GLU A 201 -6.24 8.75 16.08
C GLU A 201 -6.50 9.78 14.95
N HIS A 202 -5.91 9.56 13.77
CA HIS A 202 -6.01 10.42 12.57
C HIS A 202 -5.31 11.79 12.65
N GLN A 203 -4.49 12.04 13.67
CA GLN A 203 -3.67 13.25 13.77
C GLN A 203 -2.19 12.91 13.56
N VAL A 204 -1.51 13.68 12.71
CA VAL A 204 -0.04 13.61 12.61
C VAL A 204 0.54 14.25 13.85
N ILE A 205 1.20 13.46 14.69
CA ILE A 205 1.79 13.90 15.95
C ILE A 205 3.19 14.48 15.72
N GLN A 206 3.96 13.90 14.80
CA GLN A 206 5.35 14.26 14.60
C GLN A 206 5.79 14.05 13.16
N THR A 207 6.45 15.05 12.60
CA THR A 207 7.18 14.98 11.32
C THR A 207 8.66 15.21 11.59
N CYS A 208 9.54 14.32 11.13
CA CYS A 208 11.00 14.41 11.25
C CYS A 208 11.65 14.48 9.88
#